data_AF-H8H239-F1
#
_entry.id   AF-H8H239-F1
#
_cell.length_a   1.000
_cell.length_b   1.000
_cell.length_c   1.000
_cell.angle_alpha   90.00
_cell.angle_beta   90.00
_cell.angle_gamma   90.00
#
_symmetry.space_group_name_H-M   'P 1'
#
loop_
_entity.id
_entity.type
_entity.pdbx_description
1 polymer ?
#
loop_
_entity_poly.entity_id
_entity_poly.type
_entity_poly.pdbx_seq_one_letter_code
_entity_poly.pdbx_strand_id
1 'polypeptide(L)'
;MRANLRNVTGAIRAKRANVVGEMPHWEQLRDLGAALKDDTLADLPDRLLQLERSVQARGGQVHWARDAREARDLVALIAEQHAVTELIKVKSITSDEIELNLALEERGIHAVETDLAELIVQLSKDSPSHILVPAIHRNRAEIQELFNTELPGEGQLSDDPAALAGAARRYLRQKFLTTKMAVSGVNFAVAETGTVCVVESEGNGRMCVTLPEVLVSIMGIEKVLEKVEDLSVFMELLPRSSTAERMNPYNSFWTGVTPGDGPQEFHLILLDNGRTNVLADEFGRQTLRCIRCSACLNVCPVYERAGGHAYGSVYPGPIGAILTPQLLGMYDKNANTLPGASSLCGACYDVCPVKINIPQVLIYLRSEANVQKGLTAEALAMKGMKFVMAEGWRFEGALKLARVGQGPLVRGDAITSLPGLLGGWTQSRDLQPLPKEGFREWWKRRGQEPAAASGEADTSSESKERV
;
A
#
# COMPACT_ATOMS: atom_id res chain seq x y z
N MET A 1 -2.55 -15.44 12.80
CA MET A 1 -2.47 -14.32 11.84
C MET A 1 -2.55 -12.93 12.47
N ARG A 2 -3.69 -12.44 13.00
CA ARG A 2 -3.82 -11.04 13.51
C ARG A 2 -2.79 -10.62 14.55
N ALA A 3 -2.48 -11.51 15.51
CA ALA A 3 -1.44 -11.24 16.51
C ALA A 3 -0.05 -11.08 15.88
N ASN A 4 0.28 -11.92 14.88
CA ASN A 4 1.55 -11.84 14.15
C ASN A 4 1.66 -10.52 13.38
N LEU A 5 0.62 -10.14 12.63
CA LEU A 5 0.60 -8.88 11.90
C LEU A 5 0.80 -7.68 12.84
N ARG A 6 0.07 -7.63 13.96
CA ARG A 6 0.23 -6.56 14.96
C ARG A 6 1.65 -6.50 15.53
N ASN A 7 2.24 -7.65 15.85
CA ASN A 7 3.58 -7.71 16.42
C ASN A 7 4.64 -7.26 15.41
N VAL A 8 4.58 -7.79 14.18
CA VAL A 8 5.56 -7.48 13.12
C VAL A 8 5.45 -6.03 12.68
N THR A 9 4.25 -5.56 12.34
CA THR A 9 4.03 -4.15 11.93
C THR A 9 4.39 -3.19 13.06
N GLY A 10 4.06 -3.53 14.32
CA GLY A 10 4.47 -2.78 15.51
C GLY A 10 5.98 -2.65 15.66
N ALA A 11 6.71 -3.76 15.49
CA ALA A 11 8.18 -3.75 15.54
C ALA A 11 8.79 -2.90 14.42
N ILE A 12 8.27 -3.00 13.19
CA ILE A 12 8.73 -2.19 12.05
C ILE A 12 8.48 -0.70 12.31
N ARG A 13 7.29 -0.33 12.80
CA ARG A 13 6.95 1.07 13.15
C ARG A 13 7.90 1.64 14.18
N ALA A 14 8.19 0.89 15.25
CA ALA A 14 9.07 1.34 16.32
C ALA A 14 10.52 1.55 15.82
N LYS A 15 11.07 0.58 15.07
CA LYS A 15 12.40 0.70 14.47
C LYS A 15 12.48 1.90 13.52
N ARG A 16 11.47 2.09 12.67
CA ARG A 16 11.40 3.23 11.75
C ARG A 16 11.42 4.55 12.51
N ALA A 17 10.63 4.69 13.57
CA ALA A 17 10.58 5.91 14.36
C ALA A 17 11.96 6.29 14.93
N ASN A 18 12.73 5.29 15.38
CA ASN A 18 14.08 5.51 15.87
C ASN A 18 15.01 6.03 14.76
N VAL A 19 15.10 5.33 13.63
CA VAL A 19 16.05 5.69 12.54
C VAL A 19 15.63 7.00 11.84
N VAL A 20 14.34 7.28 11.74
CA VAL A 20 13.84 8.59 11.28
C VAL A 20 14.21 9.69 12.27
N GLY A 21 14.12 9.43 13.58
CA GLY A 21 14.51 10.38 14.63
C GLY A 21 16.00 10.73 14.63
N GLU A 22 16.85 9.91 14.01
CA GLU A 22 18.27 10.21 13.79
C GLU A 22 18.51 11.26 12.70
N MET A 23 17.50 11.60 11.89
CA MET A 23 17.60 12.53 10.76
C MET A 23 16.94 13.88 11.10
N PRO A 24 17.70 14.92 11.49
CA PRO A 24 17.13 16.21 11.91
C PRO A 24 16.29 16.90 10.83
N HIS A 25 16.63 16.64 9.56
CA HIS A 25 16.01 17.26 8.39
C HIS A 25 14.99 16.35 7.70
N TRP A 26 14.43 15.36 8.41
CA TRP A 26 13.53 14.36 7.82
C TRP A 26 12.34 14.97 7.07
N GLU A 27 11.66 15.97 7.64
CA GLU A 27 10.51 16.60 6.97
C GLU A 27 10.91 17.35 5.69
N GLN A 28 12.07 18.01 5.68
CA GLN A 28 12.62 18.68 4.50
C GLN A 28 13.00 17.67 3.42
N LEU A 29 13.56 16.52 3.82
CA LEU A 29 13.86 15.43 2.90
C LEU A 29 12.58 14.85 2.28
N ARG A 30 11.49 14.75 3.04
CA ARG A 30 10.18 14.33 2.51
C ARG A 30 9.61 15.33 1.53
N ASP A 31 9.74 16.63 1.81
CA ASP A 31 9.33 17.70 0.88
C ASP A 31 10.13 17.62 -0.42
N LEU A 32 11.45 17.45 -0.33
CA LEU A 32 12.31 17.29 -1.48
C LEU A 32 11.96 16.04 -2.29
N GLY A 33 11.78 14.89 -1.64
CA GLY A 33 11.39 13.65 -2.32
C GLY A 33 10.03 13.76 -3.01
N ALA A 34 9.06 14.44 -2.40
CA ALA A 34 7.78 14.73 -3.04
C ALA A 34 7.94 15.66 -4.25
N ALA A 35 8.68 16.75 -4.11
CA ALA A 35 8.91 17.73 -5.18
C ALA A 35 9.64 17.12 -6.38
N LEU A 36 10.68 16.31 -6.16
CA LEU A 36 11.40 15.61 -7.23
C LEU A 36 10.49 14.64 -8.00
N LYS A 37 9.62 13.92 -7.29
CA LYS A 37 8.63 13.06 -7.95
C LYS A 37 7.62 13.89 -8.74
N ASP A 38 7.12 14.99 -8.20
CA ASP A 38 6.15 15.85 -8.89
C ASP A 38 6.76 16.50 -10.14
N ASP A 39 8.01 16.97 -10.06
CA ASP A 39 8.77 17.51 -11.19
C ASP A 39 8.98 16.47 -12.30
N THR A 40 9.42 15.27 -11.92
CA THR A 40 9.59 14.16 -12.89
C THR A 40 8.26 13.78 -13.55
N LEU A 41 7.16 13.78 -12.81
CA LEU A 41 5.83 13.45 -13.34
C LEU A 41 5.28 14.55 -14.26
N ALA A 42 5.63 15.82 -14.03
CA ALA A 42 5.17 16.95 -14.83
C ALA A 42 5.71 16.89 -16.28
N ASP A 43 6.92 16.38 -16.47
CA ASP A 43 7.60 16.26 -17.77
C ASP A 43 7.94 14.79 -18.10
N LEU A 44 7.08 13.87 -17.66
CA LEU A 44 7.32 12.43 -17.76
C LEU A 44 7.63 11.95 -19.20
N PRO A 45 6.92 12.38 -20.25
CA PRO A 45 7.19 11.94 -21.62
C PRO A 45 8.63 12.24 -22.07
N ASP A 46 9.12 13.46 -21.83
CA ASP A 46 10.46 13.86 -22.26
C ASP A 46 11.54 13.16 -21.42
N ARG A 47 11.29 12.95 -20.13
CA ARG A 47 12.19 12.18 -19.24
C ARG A 47 12.31 10.71 -19.67
N LEU A 48 11.22 10.09 -20.11
CA LEU A 48 11.26 8.71 -20.62
C LEU A 48 12.00 8.62 -21.96
N LEU A 49 11.81 9.58 -22.87
CA LEU A 49 12.56 9.64 -24.14
C LEU A 49 14.06 9.93 -23.92
N GLN A 50 14.39 10.71 -22.88
CA GLN A 50 15.78 10.87 -22.45
C GLN A 50 16.34 9.56 -21.90
N LEU A 51 15.62 8.90 -20.99
CA LEU A 51 16.01 7.61 -20.43
C LEU A 51 16.26 6.57 -21.53
N GLU A 52 15.37 6.49 -22.51
CA GLU A 52 15.51 5.59 -23.65
C GLU A 52 16.83 5.79 -24.39
N ARG A 53 17.11 7.05 -24.77
CA ARG A 53 18.36 7.42 -25.45
C ARG A 53 19.59 7.08 -24.61
N SER A 54 19.55 7.37 -23.31
CA SER A 54 20.67 7.11 -22.41
C SER A 54 20.95 5.62 -22.22
N VAL A 55 19.91 4.79 -22.12
CA VAL A 55 20.06 3.32 -22.05
C VAL A 55 20.61 2.76 -23.36
N GLN A 56 20.08 3.21 -24.51
CA GLN A 56 20.54 2.79 -25.83
C GLN A 56 22.00 3.18 -26.09
N ALA A 57 22.40 4.40 -25.67
CA ALA A 57 23.78 4.86 -25.78
C ALA A 57 24.78 4.00 -24.97
N ARG A 58 24.29 3.20 -24.02
CA ARG A 58 25.07 2.29 -23.18
C ARG A 58 24.91 0.81 -23.58
N GLY A 59 24.34 0.55 -24.75
CA GLY A 59 24.16 -0.80 -25.30
C GLY A 59 22.97 -1.57 -24.74
N GLY A 60 22.11 -0.93 -23.96
CA GLY A 60 20.83 -1.51 -23.55
C GLY A 60 19.75 -1.35 -24.63
N GLN A 61 18.72 -2.18 -24.58
CA GLN A 61 17.54 -2.11 -25.43
C GLN A 61 16.35 -1.62 -24.61
N VAL A 62 15.51 -0.76 -25.17
CA VAL A 62 14.32 -0.24 -24.49
C VAL A 62 13.06 -0.67 -25.22
N HIS A 63 12.09 -1.16 -24.46
CA HIS A 63 10.82 -1.66 -24.95
C HIS A 63 9.69 -0.93 -24.24
N TRP A 64 8.74 -0.42 -25.00
CA TRP A 64 7.56 0.24 -24.46
C TRP A 64 6.39 -0.74 -24.44
N ALA A 65 5.80 -0.95 -23.27
CA ALA A 65 4.65 -1.82 -23.07
C ALA A 65 3.46 -1.01 -22.59
N ARG A 66 2.38 -1.00 -23.38
CA ARG A 66 1.14 -0.28 -23.04
C ARG A 66 0.40 -0.94 -21.87
N ASP A 67 0.48 -2.25 -21.77
CA ASP A 67 -0.24 -3.04 -20.78
C ASP A 67 0.52 -4.30 -20.34
N ALA A 68 -0.09 -5.03 -19.41
CA ALA A 68 0.44 -6.29 -18.90
C ALA A 68 0.69 -7.34 -20.00
N ARG A 69 -0.15 -7.42 -21.04
CA ARG A 69 -0.01 -8.42 -22.11
C ARG A 69 1.26 -8.15 -22.91
N GLU A 70 1.49 -6.90 -23.33
CA GLU A 70 2.69 -6.56 -24.10
C GLU A 70 3.98 -6.81 -23.32
N ALA A 71 4.01 -6.46 -22.03
CA ALA A 71 5.17 -6.72 -21.20
C ALA A 71 5.46 -8.22 -21.06
N ARG A 72 4.43 -9.05 -20.85
CA ARG A 72 4.57 -10.51 -20.81
C ARG A 72 5.08 -11.08 -22.12
N ASP A 73 4.50 -10.63 -23.24
CA ASP A 73 4.88 -11.08 -24.58
C ASP A 73 6.33 -10.72 -24.90
N LEU A 74 6.80 -9.53 -24.49
CA LEU A 74 8.19 -9.10 -24.66
C LEU A 74 9.17 -9.98 -23.87
N VAL A 75 8.88 -10.24 -22.59
CA VAL A 75 9.75 -11.10 -21.76
C VAL A 75 9.82 -12.51 -22.33
N ALA A 76 8.67 -13.08 -22.72
CA ALA A 76 8.60 -14.39 -23.34
C ALA A 76 9.39 -14.46 -24.65
N LEU A 77 9.23 -13.46 -25.53
CA LEU A 77 9.96 -13.38 -26.79
C LEU A 77 11.48 -13.37 -26.56
N ILE A 78 11.97 -12.60 -25.60
CA ILE A 78 13.40 -12.54 -25.27
C ILE A 78 13.87 -13.91 -24.75
N ALA A 79 13.11 -14.54 -23.86
CA ALA A 79 13.45 -15.88 -23.36
C ALA A 79 13.48 -16.94 -24.50
N GLU A 80 12.51 -16.90 -25.41
CA GLU A 80 12.42 -17.79 -26.58
C GLU A 80 13.61 -17.58 -27.53
N GLN A 81 14.02 -16.34 -27.78
CA GLN A 81 15.20 -16.01 -28.61
C GLN A 81 16.50 -16.61 -28.06
N HIS A 82 16.61 -16.71 -26.74
CA HIS A 82 17.76 -17.31 -26.06
C HIS A 82 17.59 -18.79 -25.72
N ALA A 83 16.50 -19.42 -26.20
CA ALA A 83 16.14 -20.81 -25.91
C ALA A 83 16.15 -21.13 -24.40
N VAL A 84 15.67 -20.17 -23.59
CA VAL A 84 15.60 -20.28 -22.13
C VAL A 84 14.25 -20.88 -21.73
N THR A 85 14.29 -21.99 -21.00
CA THR A 85 13.10 -22.64 -20.41
C THR A 85 13.00 -22.42 -18.90
N GLU A 86 14.01 -21.81 -18.28
CA GLU A 86 14.03 -21.46 -16.86
C GLU A 86 14.77 -20.13 -16.69
N LEU A 87 14.19 -19.17 -15.97
CA LEU A 87 14.81 -17.89 -15.64
C LEU A 87 14.74 -17.61 -14.14
N ILE A 88 15.60 -16.75 -13.62
CA ILE A 88 15.58 -16.33 -12.21
C ILE A 88 15.04 -14.91 -12.09
N LYS A 89 14.32 -14.61 -11.01
CA LYS A 89 13.66 -13.32 -10.82
C LYS A 89 14.01 -12.67 -9.50
N VAL A 90 14.30 -11.36 -9.56
CA VAL A 90 14.32 -10.49 -8.39
C VAL A 90 12.89 -10.16 -8.01
N LYS A 91 12.57 -10.19 -6.71
CA LYS A 91 11.27 -9.77 -6.20
C LYS A 91 10.82 -8.45 -6.81
N SER A 92 9.65 -8.44 -7.43
CA SER A 92 9.12 -7.27 -8.13
C SER A 92 7.61 -7.28 -8.19
N ILE A 93 7.01 -6.34 -7.45
CA ILE A 93 5.56 -6.12 -7.47
C ILE A 93 5.08 -5.76 -8.88
N THR A 94 5.93 -5.14 -9.71
CA THR A 94 5.60 -4.82 -11.10
C THR A 94 5.48 -6.08 -11.96
N SER A 95 6.28 -7.12 -11.67
CA SER A 95 6.12 -8.41 -12.35
C SER A 95 4.89 -9.19 -11.86
N ASP A 96 4.51 -9.01 -10.60
CA ASP A 96 3.31 -9.62 -10.03
C ASP A 96 2.05 -8.92 -10.54
N GLU A 97 2.09 -7.59 -10.71
CA GLU A 97 1.02 -6.77 -11.31
C GLU A 97 0.61 -7.27 -12.70
N ILE A 98 1.56 -7.81 -13.47
CA ILE A 98 1.30 -8.34 -14.81
C ILE A 98 1.17 -9.87 -14.83
N GLU A 99 1.17 -10.52 -13.66
CA GLU A 99 1.11 -11.99 -13.51
C GLU A 99 2.18 -12.71 -14.33
N LEU A 100 3.42 -12.17 -14.34
CA LEU A 100 4.47 -12.62 -15.25
C LEU A 100 4.77 -14.11 -15.14
N ASN A 101 4.88 -14.64 -13.92
CA ASN A 101 5.25 -16.03 -13.69
C ASN A 101 4.22 -16.98 -14.32
N LEU A 102 2.92 -16.68 -14.16
CA LEU A 102 1.84 -17.49 -14.74
C LEU A 102 1.88 -17.47 -16.26
N ALA A 103 2.07 -16.29 -16.85
CA ALA A 103 2.11 -16.15 -18.31
C ALA A 103 3.35 -16.80 -18.96
N LEU A 104 4.48 -16.84 -18.25
CA LEU A 104 5.68 -17.55 -18.70
C LEU A 104 5.49 -19.07 -18.56
N GLU A 105 4.87 -19.54 -17.47
CA GLU A 105 4.57 -20.95 -17.25
C GLU A 105 3.67 -21.52 -18.37
N GLU A 106 2.66 -20.77 -18.81
CA GLU A 106 1.80 -21.13 -19.96
C GLU A 106 2.57 -21.31 -21.28
N ARG A 107 3.77 -20.73 -21.36
CA ARG A 107 4.69 -20.84 -22.50
C ARG A 107 5.84 -21.82 -22.25
N GLY A 108 5.82 -22.56 -21.14
CA GLY A 108 6.86 -23.53 -20.78
C GLY A 108 8.16 -22.89 -20.29
N ILE A 109 8.11 -21.66 -19.78
CA ILE A 109 9.26 -20.94 -19.21
C ILE A 109 9.03 -20.81 -17.69
N HIS A 110 9.86 -21.50 -16.90
CA HIS A 110 9.75 -21.49 -15.45
C HIS A 110 10.52 -20.30 -14.86
N ALA A 111 9.81 -19.33 -14.28
CA ALA A 111 10.42 -18.20 -13.57
C ALA A 111 10.61 -18.55 -12.08
N VAL A 112 11.85 -18.57 -11.57
CA VAL A 112 12.17 -18.91 -10.18
C VAL A 112 12.41 -17.64 -9.37
N GLU A 113 11.62 -17.44 -8.30
CA GLU A 113 11.83 -16.34 -7.35
C GLU A 113 13.10 -16.54 -6.54
N THR A 114 13.85 -15.47 -6.32
CA THR A 114 15.13 -15.53 -5.62
C THR A 114 15.13 -14.86 -4.24
N ASP A 115 14.10 -14.07 -3.95
CA ASP A 115 13.84 -13.53 -2.60
C ASP A 115 13.26 -14.64 -1.73
N LEU A 116 13.72 -14.78 -0.49
CA LEU A 116 13.30 -15.90 0.35
C LEU A 116 11.80 -15.93 0.59
N ALA A 117 11.18 -14.77 0.83
CA ALA A 117 9.76 -14.70 1.10
C ALA A 117 8.92 -14.94 -0.15
N GLU A 118 9.33 -14.43 -1.32
CA GLU A 118 8.67 -14.75 -2.59
C GLU A 118 8.86 -16.20 -2.99
N LEU A 119 10.03 -16.80 -2.75
CA LEU A 119 10.25 -18.23 -2.98
C LEU A 119 9.31 -19.07 -2.13
N ILE A 120 9.12 -18.73 -0.85
CA ILE A 120 8.15 -19.40 0.01
C ILE A 120 6.73 -19.28 -0.58
N VAL A 121 6.32 -18.08 -1.00
CA VAL A 121 5.01 -17.85 -1.61
C VAL A 121 4.85 -18.69 -2.88
N GLN A 122 5.85 -18.68 -3.76
CA GLN A 122 5.88 -19.44 -5.01
C GLN A 122 5.76 -20.94 -4.78
N LEU A 123 6.62 -21.53 -3.94
CA LEU A 123 6.61 -22.96 -3.64
C LEU A 123 5.27 -23.39 -3.01
N SER A 124 4.67 -22.52 -2.21
CA SER A 124 3.37 -22.77 -1.59
C SER A 124 2.16 -22.55 -2.52
N LYS A 125 2.39 -22.09 -3.76
CA LYS A 125 1.35 -21.70 -4.73
C LYS A 125 0.32 -20.73 -4.13
N ASP A 126 0.81 -19.79 -3.34
CA ASP A 126 0.01 -18.78 -2.63
C ASP A 126 0.26 -17.38 -3.25
N SER A 127 -0.40 -16.36 -2.69
CA SER A 127 -0.22 -14.96 -3.07
C SER A 127 0.48 -14.16 -1.96
N PRO A 128 1.26 -13.12 -2.32
CA PRO A 128 1.94 -12.29 -1.33
C PRO A 128 0.91 -11.48 -0.52
N SER A 129 1.10 -11.38 0.79
CA SER A 129 0.18 -10.61 1.66
C SER A 129 0.76 -9.28 2.15
N HIS A 130 2.02 -8.97 1.83
CA HIS A 130 2.68 -7.73 2.22
C HIS A 130 3.75 -7.31 1.21
N ILE A 131 3.91 -5.99 1.01
CA ILE A 131 4.89 -5.44 0.07
C ILE A 131 6.34 -5.76 0.46
N LEU A 132 6.73 -5.49 1.71
CA LEU A 132 8.09 -5.77 2.21
C LEU A 132 8.36 -7.24 2.58
N VAL A 133 7.42 -7.92 3.23
CA VAL A 133 7.57 -9.29 3.74
C VAL A 133 6.46 -10.21 3.20
N PRO A 134 6.51 -10.60 1.91
CA PRO A 134 5.45 -11.32 1.19
C PRO A 134 4.79 -12.47 1.95
N ALA A 135 5.60 -13.31 2.58
CA ALA A 135 5.20 -14.49 3.34
C ALA A 135 4.85 -14.22 4.82
N ILE A 136 4.58 -12.98 5.25
CA ILE A 136 4.29 -12.62 6.67
C ILE A 136 3.16 -13.44 7.31
N HIS A 137 2.29 -14.03 6.49
CA HIS A 137 1.17 -14.84 6.93
C HIS A 137 1.56 -16.29 7.28
N ARG A 138 2.75 -16.76 6.85
CA ARG A 138 3.29 -18.10 7.13
C ARG A 138 4.15 -18.11 8.38
N ASN A 139 4.08 -19.20 9.14
CA ASN A 139 4.93 -19.44 10.31
C ASN A 139 6.10 -20.38 9.98
N ARG A 140 7.07 -20.48 10.90
CA ARG A 140 8.32 -21.24 10.67
C ARG A 140 8.11 -22.74 10.48
N ALA A 141 7.17 -23.35 11.20
CA ALA A 141 6.87 -24.77 11.05
C ALA A 141 6.23 -25.07 9.69
N GLU A 142 5.33 -24.20 9.21
CA GLU A 142 4.76 -24.29 7.86
C GLU A 142 5.84 -24.16 6.77
N ILE A 143 6.81 -23.26 6.96
CA ILE A 143 7.93 -23.08 6.03
C ILE A 143 8.85 -24.31 6.02
N GLN A 144 9.11 -24.90 7.19
CA GLN A 144 9.90 -26.13 7.31
C GLN A 144 9.25 -27.29 6.57
N GLU A 145 7.96 -27.52 6.78
CA GLU A 145 7.21 -28.59 6.09
C GLU A 145 7.21 -28.39 4.57
N LEU A 146 6.99 -27.15 4.12
CA LEU A 146 7.06 -26.78 2.72
C LEU A 146 8.44 -27.08 2.13
N PHE A 147 9.52 -26.66 2.79
CA PHE A 147 10.87 -26.89 2.29
C PHE A 147 11.26 -28.37 2.26
N ASN A 148 10.82 -29.16 3.24
CA ASN A 148 11.05 -30.61 3.23
C ASN A 148 10.36 -31.31 2.05
N THR A 149 9.27 -30.73 1.53
CA THR A 149 8.50 -31.30 0.41
C THR A 149 9.00 -30.79 -0.94
N GLU A 150 9.30 -29.50 -1.04
CA GLU A 150 9.53 -28.82 -2.32
C GLU A 150 11.02 -28.59 -2.64
N LEU A 151 11.92 -28.61 -1.65
CA LEU A 151 13.36 -28.43 -1.89
C LEU A 151 14.08 -29.79 -2.01
N PRO A 152 14.51 -30.18 -3.22
CA PRO A 152 15.16 -31.47 -3.42
C PRO A 152 16.52 -31.54 -2.71
N GLY A 153 16.79 -32.67 -2.06
CA GLY A 153 18.11 -32.98 -1.48
C GLY A 153 18.39 -32.41 -0.09
N GLU A 154 17.43 -31.72 0.53
CA GLU A 154 17.61 -31.09 1.86
C GLU A 154 17.36 -32.04 3.04
N GLY A 155 16.73 -33.20 2.81
CA GLY A 155 16.37 -34.14 3.87
C GLY A 155 15.34 -33.54 4.84
N GLN A 156 15.43 -33.90 6.12
CA GLN A 156 14.53 -33.36 7.15
C GLN A 156 15.19 -32.18 7.88
N LEU A 157 14.74 -30.97 7.55
CA LEU A 157 15.21 -29.72 8.14
C LEU A 157 14.66 -29.51 9.55
N SER A 158 15.29 -28.63 10.34
CA SER A 158 14.71 -28.05 11.57
C SER A 158 13.93 -26.76 11.25
N ASP A 159 13.10 -26.26 12.18
CA ASP A 159 12.40 -24.98 12.06
C ASP A 159 13.25 -23.77 12.51
N ASP A 160 14.55 -24.00 12.72
CA ASP A 160 15.51 -22.95 13.04
C ASP A 160 15.69 -22.00 11.84
N PRO A 161 15.59 -20.67 12.03
CA PRO A 161 15.71 -19.72 10.93
C PRO A 161 17.01 -19.84 10.12
N ALA A 162 18.14 -20.15 10.75
CA ALA A 162 19.41 -20.27 10.04
C ALA A 162 19.47 -21.56 9.20
N ALA A 163 18.88 -22.66 9.68
CA ALA A 163 18.75 -23.89 8.92
C ALA A 163 17.87 -23.69 7.66
N LEU A 164 16.69 -23.08 7.82
CA LEU A 164 15.77 -22.80 6.70
C LEU A 164 16.40 -21.85 5.67
N ALA A 165 17.01 -20.76 6.12
CA ALA A 165 17.72 -19.84 5.22
C ALA A 165 18.92 -20.52 4.52
N GLY A 166 19.60 -21.45 5.20
CA GLY A 166 20.68 -22.25 4.64
C GLY A 166 20.23 -23.17 3.50
N ALA A 167 19.06 -23.82 3.66
CA ALA A 167 18.46 -24.67 2.64
C ALA A 167 18.07 -23.87 1.38
N ALA A 168 17.32 -22.77 1.56
CA ALA A 168 16.97 -21.88 0.45
C ALA A 168 18.21 -21.35 -0.27
N ARG A 169 19.27 -20.99 0.46
CA ARG A 169 20.54 -20.53 -0.11
C ARG A 169 21.21 -21.60 -0.97
N ARG A 170 21.22 -22.88 -0.55
CA ARG A 170 21.80 -23.97 -1.36
C ARG A 170 21.03 -24.16 -2.65
N TYR A 171 19.70 -24.23 -2.55
CA TYR A 171 18.80 -24.33 -3.70
C TYR A 171 19.01 -23.19 -4.70
N LEU A 172 18.94 -21.93 -4.23
CA LEU A 172 19.07 -20.75 -5.10
C LEU A 172 20.47 -20.61 -5.71
N ARG A 173 21.53 -21.01 -4.99
CA ARG A 173 22.90 -21.01 -5.55
C ARG A 173 23.04 -21.89 -6.77
N GLN A 174 22.40 -23.05 -6.79
CA GLN A 174 22.37 -23.88 -7.99
C GLN A 174 21.69 -23.13 -9.13
N LYS A 175 20.51 -22.55 -8.88
CA LYS A 175 19.75 -21.79 -9.89
C LYS A 175 20.54 -20.61 -10.45
N PHE A 176 21.22 -19.83 -9.61
CA PHE A 176 22.06 -18.71 -10.04
C PHE A 176 23.18 -19.13 -11.02
N LEU A 177 23.71 -20.34 -10.87
CA LEU A 177 24.82 -20.84 -11.69
C LEU A 177 24.37 -21.57 -12.97
N THR A 178 23.12 -22.01 -13.03
CA THR A 178 22.58 -22.77 -14.16
C THR A 178 21.70 -21.94 -15.09
N THR A 179 21.30 -20.74 -14.67
CA THR A 179 20.31 -19.93 -15.37
C THR A 179 20.97 -18.81 -16.17
N LYS A 180 20.60 -18.67 -17.45
CA LYS A 180 21.20 -17.69 -18.38
C LYS A 180 20.51 -16.34 -18.44
N MET A 181 19.25 -16.28 -17.99
CA MET A 181 18.42 -15.07 -18.04
C MET A 181 17.88 -14.71 -16.67
N ALA A 182 17.92 -13.43 -16.34
CA ALA A 182 17.24 -12.86 -15.19
C ALA A 182 16.16 -11.87 -15.59
N VAL A 183 15.13 -11.81 -14.77
CA VAL A 183 14.16 -10.73 -14.76
C VAL A 183 14.28 -9.95 -13.44
N SER A 184 14.29 -8.62 -13.50
CA SER A 184 14.27 -7.77 -12.32
C SER A 184 13.16 -6.73 -12.36
N GLY A 185 12.74 -6.28 -11.19
CA GLY A 185 12.08 -4.99 -11.05
C GLY A 185 13.08 -3.84 -11.05
N VAL A 186 12.56 -2.63 -11.00
CA VAL A 186 13.35 -1.42 -10.82
C VAL A 186 12.83 -0.64 -9.63
N ASN A 187 13.72 -0.12 -8.78
CA ASN A 187 13.35 0.87 -7.77
C ASN A 187 13.33 2.27 -8.38
N PHE A 188 14.42 2.66 -9.06
CA PHE A 188 14.54 3.92 -9.78
C PHE A 188 15.36 3.73 -11.06
N ALA A 189 15.08 4.55 -12.07
CA ALA A 189 15.91 4.71 -13.26
C ALA A 189 16.24 6.19 -13.46
N VAL A 190 17.47 6.50 -13.88
CA VAL A 190 17.95 7.87 -14.05
C VAL A 190 17.98 8.21 -15.53
N ALA A 191 17.18 9.20 -15.94
CA ALA A 191 17.06 9.62 -17.33
C ALA A 191 18.39 10.14 -17.90
N GLU A 192 19.15 10.91 -17.12
CA GLU A 192 20.43 11.50 -17.52
C GLU A 192 21.45 10.45 -17.98
N THR A 193 21.56 9.33 -17.28
CA THR A 193 22.65 8.36 -17.47
C THR A 193 22.21 7.02 -18.02
N GLY A 194 20.91 6.71 -17.99
CA GLY A 194 20.40 5.36 -18.27
C GLY A 194 20.70 4.37 -17.15
N THR A 195 21.06 4.87 -15.96
CA THR A 195 21.33 4.02 -14.79
C THR A 195 20.04 3.47 -14.23
N VAL A 196 20.01 2.18 -13.94
CA VAL A 196 18.88 1.51 -13.27
C VAL A 196 19.36 0.96 -11.93
N CYS A 197 18.48 0.95 -10.92
CA CYS A 197 18.83 0.44 -9.61
C CYS A 197 17.79 -0.49 -8.98
N VAL A 198 18.32 -1.40 -8.17
CA VAL A 198 17.59 -2.26 -7.24
C VAL A 198 18.23 -2.14 -5.86
N VAL A 199 17.38 -2.00 -4.84
CA VAL A 199 17.80 -2.06 -3.44
C VAL A 199 17.19 -3.26 -2.75
N GLU A 200 17.97 -3.95 -1.93
CA GLU A 200 17.57 -5.20 -1.28
C GLU A 200 18.38 -5.50 -0.02
N SER A 201 17.94 -6.49 0.76
CA SER A 201 18.51 -6.84 2.06
C SER A 201 19.12 -8.24 2.14
N GLU A 202 19.02 -9.05 1.08
CA GLU A 202 19.39 -10.48 1.12
C GLU A 202 20.59 -10.84 0.21
N GLY A 203 20.88 -10.03 -0.80
CA GLY A 203 21.99 -10.15 -1.74
C GLY A 203 21.68 -11.01 -2.98
N ASN A 204 20.49 -11.60 -3.04
CA ASN A 204 20.00 -12.42 -4.15
C ASN A 204 19.72 -11.57 -5.40
N GLY A 205 19.24 -10.34 -5.21
CA GLY A 205 19.00 -9.40 -6.30
C GLY A 205 20.28 -9.09 -7.06
N ARG A 206 21.38 -8.84 -6.33
CA ARG A 206 22.72 -8.64 -6.92
C ARG A 206 23.14 -9.82 -7.79
N MET A 207 22.89 -11.06 -7.35
CA MET A 207 23.23 -12.25 -8.12
C MET A 207 22.45 -12.31 -9.44
N CYS A 208 21.16 -11.95 -9.42
CA CYS A 208 20.33 -11.90 -10.63
C CYS A 208 20.80 -10.84 -11.63
N VAL A 209 21.30 -9.69 -11.17
CA VAL A 209 21.72 -8.60 -12.07
C VAL A 209 23.19 -8.66 -12.47
N THR A 210 23.92 -9.69 -12.03
CA THR A 210 25.37 -9.84 -12.32
C THR A 210 25.73 -11.15 -13.01
N LEU A 211 25.10 -12.28 -12.64
CA LEU A 211 25.51 -13.60 -13.15
C LEU A 211 24.93 -13.99 -14.51
N PRO A 212 23.63 -13.74 -14.78
CA PRO A 212 23.01 -14.12 -16.06
C PRO A 212 23.57 -13.33 -17.24
N GLU A 213 23.58 -13.96 -18.40
CA GLU A 213 24.02 -13.37 -19.67
C GLU A 213 23.02 -12.32 -20.18
N VAL A 214 21.72 -12.55 -19.93
CA VAL A 214 20.61 -11.69 -20.38
C VAL A 214 19.86 -11.15 -19.15
N LEU A 215 19.70 -9.83 -19.07
CA LEU A 215 18.92 -9.16 -18.03
C LEU A 215 17.75 -8.39 -18.63
N VAL A 216 16.53 -8.70 -18.16
CA VAL A 216 15.33 -7.93 -18.48
C VAL A 216 14.80 -7.24 -17.22
N SER A 217 14.77 -5.92 -17.23
CA SER A 217 14.23 -5.12 -16.13
C SER A 217 12.89 -4.52 -16.50
N ILE A 218 11.88 -4.71 -15.64
CA ILE A 218 10.53 -4.19 -15.85
C ILE A 218 10.25 -3.08 -14.85
N MET A 219 9.86 -1.92 -15.36
CA MET A 219 9.52 -0.78 -14.52
C MET A 219 8.24 -0.10 -14.96
N GLY A 220 7.42 0.31 -13.99
CA GLY A 220 6.40 1.30 -14.26
C GLY A 220 7.04 2.61 -14.70
N ILE A 221 6.44 3.28 -15.69
CA ILE A 221 6.96 4.54 -16.24
C ILE A 221 7.17 5.63 -15.18
N GLU A 222 6.43 5.59 -14.06
CA GLU A 222 6.52 6.55 -12.97
C GLU A 222 7.82 6.46 -12.17
N LYS A 223 8.66 5.44 -12.38
CA LYS A 223 9.86 5.19 -11.56
C LYS A 223 11.12 5.94 -12.02
N VAL A 224 11.04 6.66 -13.15
CA VAL A 224 12.14 7.50 -13.62
C VAL A 224 12.39 8.67 -12.65
N LEU A 225 13.65 9.09 -12.59
CA LEU A 225 14.19 10.30 -11.98
C LEU A 225 15.03 11.02 -13.04
N GLU A 226 15.21 12.33 -12.90
CA GLU A 226 15.98 13.10 -13.88
C GLU A 226 17.48 12.83 -13.73
N LYS A 227 18.04 13.07 -12.54
CA LYS A 227 19.48 13.13 -12.30
C LYS A 227 19.98 12.07 -11.34
N VAL A 228 21.27 11.79 -11.40
CA VAL A 228 21.91 10.84 -10.47
C VAL A 228 21.84 11.36 -9.03
N GLU A 229 21.96 12.67 -8.83
CA GLU A 229 21.89 13.29 -7.50
C GLU A 229 20.55 13.05 -6.81
N ASP A 230 19.46 12.96 -7.57
CA ASP A 230 18.11 12.71 -7.05
C ASP A 230 18.03 11.35 -6.33
N LEU A 231 18.81 10.36 -6.77
CA LEU A 231 18.88 9.06 -6.10
C LEU A 231 19.27 9.19 -4.63
N SER A 232 20.16 10.12 -4.29
CA SER A 232 20.62 10.31 -2.90
C SER A 232 19.46 10.56 -1.94
N VAL A 233 18.47 11.35 -2.37
CA VAL A 233 17.25 11.64 -1.61
C VAL A 233 16.46 10.35 -1.37
N PHE A 234 16.28 9.53 -2.39
CA PHE A 234 15.53 8.29 -2.28
C PHE A 234 16.29 7.18 -1.54
N MET A 235 17.62 7.17 -1.60
CA MET A 235 18.47 6.27 -0.79
C MET A 235 18.43 6.63 0.70
N GLU A 236 18.12 7.87 1.05
CA GLU A 236 17.87 8.28 2.44
C GLU A 236 16.42 7.99 2.88
N LEU A 237 15.45 8.18 1.99
CA LEU A 237 14.02 8.01 2.30
C LEU A 237 13.57 6.54 2.36
N LEU A 238 13.94 5.73 1.35
CA LEU A 238 13.42 4.39 1.14
C LEU A 238 13.81 3.40 2.25
N PRO A 239 15.10 3.23 2.59
CA PRO A 239 15.53 2.22 3.57
C PRO A 239 14.98 2.53 4.97
N ARG A 240 15.02 3.81 5.37
CA ARG A 240 14.48 4.26 6.67
C ARG A 240 12.99 4.02 6.77
N SER A 241 12.25 4.23 5.67
CA SER A 241 10.80 4.04 5.65
C SER A 241 10.37 2.58 5.50
N SER A 242 11.21 1.74 4.90
CA SER A 242 10.87 0.37 4.55
C SER A 242 11.37 -0.63 5.59
N THR A 243 12.67 -0.90 5.61
CA THR A 243 13.32 -1.88 6.49
C THR A 243 13.75 -1.29 7.83
N ALA A 244 13.60 0.03 8.00
CA ALA A 244 14.11 0.78 9.13
C ALA A 244 15.64 0.66 9.26
N GLU A 245 16.32 0.79 8.12
CA GLU A 245 17.78 0.81 8.01
C GLU A 245 18.23 2.20 7.56
N ARG A 246 19.46 2.61 7.90
CA ARG A 246 20.03 3.87 7.40
C ARG A 246 20.32 3.79 5.89
N MET A 247 20.66 2.60 5.41
CA MET A 247 20.84 2.24 4.02
C MET A 247 20.61 0.73 3.89
N ASN A 248 20.07 0.27 2.77
CA ASN A 248 19.94 -1.16 2.50
C ASN A 248 21.34 -1.81 2.43
N PRO A 249 21.51 -3.07 2.87
CA PRO A 249 22.78 -3.80 2.78
C PRO A 249 23.31 -3.96 1.36
N TYR A 250 22.43 -4.08 0.37
CA TYR A 250 22.78 -4.25 -1.04
C TYR A 250 22.03 -3.23 -1.90
N ASN A 251 22.80 -2.46 -2.67
CA ASN A 251 22.29 -1.46 -3.61
C ASN A 251 23.04 -1.68 -4.92
N SER A 252 22.35 -2.22 -5.91
CA SER A 252 22.93 -2.53 -7.22
C SER A 252 22.51 -1.47 -8.23
N PHE A 253 23.50 -0.86 -8.88
CA PHE A 253 23.31 0.14 -9.93
C PHE A 253 24.06 -0.35 -11.16
N TRP A 254 23.39 -0.36 -12.32
CA TRP A 254 24.03 -0.71 -13.59
C TRP A 254 23.63 0.29 -14.66
N THR A 255 24.52 0.48 -15.63
CA THR A 255 24.37 1.47 -16.70
C THR A 255 24.77 0.80 -18.02
N GLY A 256 23.79 0.19 -18.67
CA GLY A 256 24.00 -0.59 -19.88
C GLY A 256 24.78 -1.89 -19.65
N VAL A 257 25.54 -2.30 -20.67
CA VAL A 257 26.31 -3.56 -20.70
C VAL A 257 27.82 -3.29 -20.72
N THR A 258 28.60 -4.15 -20.06
CA THR A 258 30.07 -4.10 -20.08
C THR A 258 30.63 -5.46 -20.55
N PRO A 259 31.50 -5.50 -21.58
CA PRO A 259 32.06 -6.75 -22.05
C PRO A 259 32.79 -7.52 -20.95
N GLY A 260 32.37 -8.76 -20.68
CA GLY A 260 32.97 -9.63 -19.68
C GLY A 260 32.69 -9.27 -18.22
N ASP A 261 31.83 -8.28 -17.94
CA ASP A 261 31.41 -7.91 -16.59
C ASP A 261 29.88 -7.73 -16.54
N GLY A 262 29.20 -8.69 -15.89
CA GLY A 262 27.75 -8.69 -15.77
C GLY A 262 27.01 -9.23 -17.01
N PRO A 263 25.70 -8.93 -17.12
CA PRO A 263 24.91 -9.25 -18.30
C PRO A 263 25.51 -8.65 -19.58
N GLN A 264 25.55 -9.46 -20.63
CA GLN A 264 26.03 -9.07 -21.95
C GLN A 264 24.90 -8.54 -22.84
N GLU A 265 23.65 -8.74 -22.42
CA GLU A 265 22.45 -8.23 -23.06
C GLU A 265 21.51 -7.64 -21.99
N PHE A 266 21.09 -6.38 -22.19
CA PHE A 266 20.23 -5.68 -21.23
C PHE A 266 18.99 -5.11 -21.92
N HIS A 267 17.81 -5.41 -21.36
CA HIS A 267 16.52 -4.90 -21.81
C HIS A 267 15.83 -4.15 -20.67
N LEU A 268 15.34 -2.95 -20.96
CA LEU A 268 14.48 -2.18 -20.07
C LEU A 268 13.07 -2.11 -20.66
N ILE A 269 12.08 -2.67 -19.96
CA ILE A 269 10.67 -2.59 -20.31
C ILE A 269 10.02 -1.44 -19.52
N LEU A 270 9.55 -0.44 -20.25
CA LEU A 270 8.77 0.70 -19.74
C LEU A 270 7.28 0.35 -19.79
N LEU A 271 6.69 0.11 -18.63
CA LEU A 271 5.31 -0.33 -18.47
C LEU A 271 4.38 0.84 -18.12
N ASP A 272 3.42 1.14 -18.99
CA ASP A 272 2.34 2.08 -18.68
C ASP A 272 1.29 1.40 -17.79
N ASN A 273 0.56 0.42 -18.32
CA ASN A 273 -0.48 -0.35 -17.61
C ASN A 273 -1.46 0.56 -16.83
N GLY A 274 -1.89 1.66 -17.46
CA GLY A 274 -2.85 2.61 -16.90
C GLY A 274 -2.23 3.81 -16.19
N ARG A 275 -0.90 3.87 -16.02
CA ARG A 275 -0.21 4.98 -15.33
C ARG A 275 -0.41 6.33 -16.01
N THR A 276 -0.50 6.37 -17.34
CA THR A 276 -0.79 7.60 -18.10
C THR A 276 -2.17 8.16 -17.73
N ASN A 277 -3.17 7.30 -17.50
CA ASN A 277 -4.49 7.73 -17.02
C ASN A 277 -4.41 8.29 -15.59
N VAL A 278 -3.63 7.64 -14.71
CA VAL A 278 -3.40 8.14 -13.35
C VAL A 278 -2.69 9.48 -13.36
N LEU A 279 -1.74 9.68 -14.27
CA LEU A 279 -1.01 10.93 -14.43
C LEU A 279 -1.93 12.08 -14.89
N ALA A 280 -2.86 11.79 -15.81
CA ALA A 280 -3.81 12.78 -16.30
C ALA A 280 -4.71 13.35 -15.19
N ASP A 281 -5.04 12.55 -14.17
CA ASP A 281 -5.82 12.98 -13.01
C ASP A 281 -5.01 13.92 -12.09
N GLU A 282 -5.33 15.21 -12.08
CA GLU A 282 -4.63 16.22 -11.26
C GLU A 282 -4.62 15.89 -9.77
N PHE A 283 -5.68 15.27 -9.28
CA PHE A 283 -5.81 14.94 -7.87
C PHE A 283 -5.20 13.57 -7.56
N GLY A 284 -5.44 12.61 -8.45
CA GLY A 284 -5.02 11.22 -8.34
C GLY A 284 -3.55 10.96 -8.62
N ARG A 285 -2.89 11.79 -9.44
CA ARG A 285 -1.49 11.58 -9.90
C ARG A 285 -0.48 11.48 -8.76
N GLN A 286 -0.78 12.08 -7.61
CA GLN A 286 0.09 12.00 -6.44
C GLN A 286 0.39 10.55 -5.99
N THR A 287 -0.47 9.58 -6.35
CA THR A 287 -0.23 8.14 -6.11
C THR A 287 1.04 7.66 -6.80
N LEU A 288 1.39 8.22 -7.98
CA LEU A 288 2.55 7.85 -8.78
C LEU A 288 3.89 8.27 -8.13
N ARG A 289 3.87 9.10 -7.08
CA ARG A 289 5.06 9.37 -6.28
C ARG A 289 5.57 8.15 -5.50
N CYS A 290 4.75 7.11 -5.36
CA CYS A 290 5.01 6.02 -4.43
C CYS A 290 6.30 5.25 -4.75
N ILE A 291 7.21 5.23 -3.78
CA ILE A 291 8.47 4.46 -3.82
C ILE A 291 8.35 3.04 -3.23
N ARG A 292 7.13 2.52 -3.08
CA ARG A 292 6.81 1.16 -2.58
C ARG A 292 7.46 0.78 -1.23
N CYS A 293 7.70 1.75 -0.34
CA CYS A 293 8.36 1.51 0.95
C CYS A 293 7.54 0.69 1.98
N SER A 294 6.23 0.50 1.80
CA SER A 294 5.30 -0.16 2.75
C SER A 294 5.01 0.58 4.08
N ALA A 295 5.57 1.76 4.34
CA ALA A 295 5.32 2.52 5.58
C ALA A 295 3.82 2.72 5.88
N CYS A 296 3.03 2.99 4.84
CA CYS A 296 1.57 3.15 4.97
C CYS A 296 0.85 1.85 5.36
N LEU A 297 1.33 0.67 4.92
CA LEU A 297 0.77 -0.63 5.32
C LEU A 297 1.00 -0.85 6.81
N ASN A 298 2.24 -0.63 7.25
CA ASN A 298 2.67 -0.90 8.62
C ASN A 298 1.96 -0.03 9.66
N VAL A 299 1.51 1.17 9.29
CA VAL A 299 0.74 2.06 10.20
C VAL A 299 -0.78 1.87 10.13
N CYS A 300 -1.28 1.11 9.16
CA CYS A 300 -2.71 1.04 8.91
C CYS A 300 -3.42 0.07 9.87
N PRO A 301 -4.39 0.55 10.69
CA PRO A 301 -5.14 -0.32 11.59
C PRO A 301 -6.05 -1.31 10.85
N VAL A 302 -6.52 -0.95 9.64
CA VAL A 302 -7.34 -1.85 8.81
C VAL A 302 -6.49 -3.00 8.30
N TYR A 303 -5.32 -2.72 7.72
CA TYR A 303 -4.38 -3.74 7.26
C TYR A 303 -3.93 -4.66 8.39
N GLU A 304 -3.59 -4.11 9.56
CA GLU A 304 -3.18 -4.90 10.74
C GLU A 304 -4.25 -5.94 11.16
N ARG A 305 -5.54 -5.65 10.92
CA ARG A 305 -6.67 -6.51 11.30
C ARG A 305 -7.14 -7.45 10.19
N ALA A 306 -7.12 -6.98 8.94
CA ALA A 306 -7.62 -7.70 7.78
C ALA A 306 -6.56 -8.57 7.10
N GLY A 307 -5.28 -8.15 7.13
CA GLY A 307 -4.21 -8.72 6.31
C GLY A 307 -4.27 -8.24 4.85
N GLY A 308 -3.24 -8.59 4.06
CA GLY A 308 -3.15 -8.15 2.66
C GLY A 308 -4.09 -8.88 1.71
N HIS A 309 -4.32 -10.18 1.92
CA HIS A 309 -5.20 -10.98 1.05
C HIS A 309 -6.63 -10.45 0.98
N ALA A 310 -7.12 -9.79 2.05
CA ALA A 310 -8.45 -9.19 2.09
C ALA A 310 -8.65 -8.05 1.08
N TYR A 311 -7.58 -7.51 0.49
CA TYR A 311 -7.65 -6.47 -0.54
C TYR A 311 -7.82 -7.05 -1.96
N GLY A 312 -7.61 -8.36 -2.17
CA GLY A 312 -7.77 -8.99 -3.48
C GLY A 312 -6.92 -8.38 -4.60
N SER A 313 -5.75 -7.84 -4.26
CA SER A 313 -4.84 -7.16 -5.19
C SER A 313 -3.39 -7.38 -4.76
N VAL A 314 -2.47 -7.44 -5.73
CA VAL A 314 -1.01 -7.48 -5.47
C VAL A 314 -0.51 -6.24 -4.73
N TYR A 315 -1.29 -5.15 -4.79
CA TYR A 315 -1.08 -3.95 -3.99
C TYR A 315 -2.05 -3.97 -2.79
N PRO A 316 -1.61 -4.42 -1.59
CA PRO A 316 -2.44 -4.36 -0.40
C PRO A 316 -2.29 -3.05 0.37
N GLY A 317 -3.17 -2.85 1.36
CA GLY A 317 -3.09 -1.73 2.30
C GLY A 317 -3.47 -0.37 1.71
N PRO A 318 -3.14 0.74 2.40
CA PRO A 318 -3.62 2.07 1.99
C PRO A 318 -3.16 2.51 0.60
N ILE A 319 -1.93 2.18 0.18
CA ILE A 319 -1.48 2.49 -1.18
C ILE A 319 -2.23 1.68 -2.23
N GLY A 320 -2.49 0.40 -1.94
CA GLY A 320 -3.28 -0.47 -2.80
C GLY A 320 -4.72 -0.01 -2.97
N ALA A 321 -5.30 0.53 -1.90
CA ALA A 321 -6.65 1.05 -1.87
C ALA A 321 -6.88 2.29 -2.76
N ILE A 322 -5.80 2.98 -3.16
CA ILE A 322 -5.86 4.07 -4.14
C ILE A 322 -5.30 3.68 -5.50
N LEU A 323 -4.19 2.92 -5.53
CA LEU A 323 -3.52 2.59 -6.79
C LEU A 323 -4.28 1.57 -7.62
N THR A 324 -4.78 0.50 -7.01
CA THR A 324 -5.50 -0.56 -7.75
C THR A 324 -6.69 -0.02 -8.54
N PRO A 325 -7.63 0.76 -7.95
CA PRO A 325 -8.72 1.35 -8.73
C PRO A 325 -8.26 2.37 -9.77
N GLN A 326 -7.12 3.03 -9.58
CA GLN A 326 -6.57 3.95 -10.57
C GLN A 326 -5.95 3.23 -11.77
N LEU A 327 -5.32 2.06 -11.56
CA LEU A 327 -4.75 1.24 -12.65
C LEU A 327 -5.82 0.41 -13.37
N LEU A 328 -6.70 -0.26 -12.62
CA LEU A 328 -7.72 -1.16 -13.18
C LEU A 328 -9.04 -0.46 -13.54
N GLY A 329 -9.23 0.78 -13.10
CA GLY A 329 -10.46 1.53 -13.26
C GLY A 329 -11.54 1.18 -12.24
N MET A 330 -12.49 2.12 -12.07
CA MET A 330 -13.60 1.99 -11.10
C MET A 330 -14.71 1.01 -11.54
N TYR A 331 -14.62 0.49 -12.77
CA TYR A 331 -15.53 -0.57 -13.24
C TYR A 331 -15.15 -1.95 -12.72
N ASP A 332 -13.91 -2.14 -12.25
CA ASP A 332 -13.49 -3.41 -11.65
C ASP A 332 -14.23 -3.65 -10.33
N LYS A 333 -14.78 -4.86 -10.17
CA LYS A 333 -15.67 -5.22 -9.06
C LYS A 333 -14.93 -5.29 -7.72
N ASN A 334 -13.65 -5.62 -7.71
CA ASN A 334 -12.85 -5.64 -6.50
C ASN A 334 -12.31 -4.23 -6.21
N ALA A 335 -11.66 -3.63 -7.21
CA ALA A 335 -10.96 -2.36 -7.09
C ALA A 335 -11.88 -1.21 -6.63
N ASN A 336 -13.13 -1.19 -7.10
CA ASN A 336 -14.09 -0.15 -6.72
C ASN A 336 -14.52 -0.19 -5.23
N THR A 337 -14.26 -1.30 -4.53
CA THR A 337 -14.55 -1.43 -3.10
C THR A 337 -13.38 -0.96 -2.23
N LEU A 338 -12.16 -0.99 -2.76
CA LEU A 338 -10.94 -0.75 -2.01
C LEU A 338 -10.83 0.66 -1.42
N PRO A 339 -11.34 1.74 -2.06
CA PRO A 339 -11.39 3.05 -1.42
C PRO A 339 -12.15 3.02 -0.08
N GLY A 340 -13.09 2.09 0.10
CA GLY A 340 -13.83 1.84 1.34
C GLY A 340 -13.02 1.19 2.46
N ALA A 341 -11.89 0.54 2.16
CA ALA A 341 -11.05 -0.21 3.10
C ALA A 341 -10.15 0.70 3.98
N SER A 342 -10.71 1.80 4.50
CA SER A 342 -9.99 2.78 5.32
C SER A 342 -10.91 3.47 6.30
N SER A 343 -10.40 3.68 7.53
CA SER A 343 -11.02 4.52 8.56
C SER A 343 -10.76 6.03 8.36
N LEU A 344 -9.99 6.42 7.34
CA LEU A 344 -9.58 7.80 7.06
C LEU A 344 -8.83 8.48 8.23
N CYS A 345 -8.11 7.72 9.06
CA CYS A 345 -7.45 8.24 10.26
C CYS A 345 -6.22 9.12 10.02
N GLY A 346 -5.74 9.30 8.78
CA GLY A 346 -4.60 10.17 8.47
C GLY A 346 -3.21 9.54 8.63
N ALA A 347 -3.05 8.51 9.45
CA ALA A 347 -1.72 7.98 9.82
C ALA A 347 -0.82 7.58 8.64
N CYS A 348 -1.41 7.12 7.53
CA CYS A 348 -0.66 6.77 6.32
C CYS A 348 -0.02 7.98 5.62
N TYR A 349 -0.61 9.16 5.73
CA TYR A 349 -0.02 10.42 5.24
C TYR A 349 1.14 10.85 6.14
N ASP A 350 0.97 10.78 7.46
CA ASP A 350 1.98 11.19 8.44
C ASP A 350 3.31 10.44 8.24
N VAL A 351 3.25 9.16 7.88
CA VAL A 351 4.44 8.32 7.67
C VAL A 351 4.94 8.29 6.22
N CYS A 352 4.23 8.85 5.24
CA CYS A 352 4.61 8.74 3.84
C CYS A 352 5.88 9.55 3.55
N PRO A 353 6.99 8.92 3.10
CA PRO A 353 8.24 9.64 2.83
C PRO A 353 8.17 10.59 1.63
N VAL A 354 7.16 10.44 0.77
CA VAL A 354 6.96 11.23 -0.45
C VAL A 354 5.59 11.93 -0.45
N LYS A 355 5.07 12.20 0.77
CA LYS A 355 3.89 13.03 1.09
C LYS A 355 2.62 12.75 0.26
N ILE A 356 2.35 11.49 -0.08
CA ILE A 356 1.07 11.08 -0.71
C ILE A 356 -0.05 11.21 0.31
N ASN A 357 -1.03 12.08 0.05
CA ASN A 357 -2.22 12.25 0.87
C ASN A 357 -3.27 11.18 0.55
N ILE A 358 -2.97 9.95 0.94
CA ILE A 358 -3.84 8.79 0.72
C ILE A 358 -5.28 9.04 1.22
N PRO A 359 -5.54 9.61 2.41
CA PRO A 359 -6.91 9.89 2.87
C PRO A 359 -7.71 10.76 1.91
N GLN A 360 -7.10 11.80 1.35
CA GLN A 360 -7.75 12.67 0.37
C GLN A 360 -8.06 11.91 -0.93
N VAL A 361 -7.09 11.18 -1.48
CA VAL A 361 -7.29 10.35 -2.69
C VAL A 361 -8.39 9.31 -2.48
N LEU A 362 -8.47 8.69 -1.29
CA LEU A 362 -9.55 7.76 -0.96
C LEU A 362 -10.93 8.44 -0.98
N ILE A 363 -11.06 9.65 -0.46
CA ILE A 363 -12.34 10.39 -0.48
C ILE A 363 -12.74 10.72 -1.92
N TYR A 364 -11.78 11.16 -2.74
CA TYR A 364 -12.00 11.42 -4.15
C TYR A 364 -12.41 10.17 -4.93
N LEU A 365 -11.73 9.04 -4.76
CA LEU A 365 -12.12 7.78 -5.40
C LEU A 365 -13.46 7.26 -4.89
N ARG A 366 -13.82 7.50 -3.61
CA ARG A 366 -15.15 7.20 -3.08
C ARG A 366 -16.24 8.05 -3.75
N SER A 367 -15.98 9.32 -4.06
CA SER A 367 -16.96 10.12 -4.81
C SER A 367 -17.15 9.57 -6.22
N GLU A 368 -16.07 9.20 -6.91
CA GLU A 368 -16.15 8.58 -8.24
C GLU A 368 -16.92 7.24 -8.20
N ALA A 369 -16.63 6.39 -7.21
CA ALA A 369 -17.34 5.13 -7.00
C ALA A 369 -18.85 5.32 -6.81
N ASN A 370 -19.24 6.40 -6.14
CA ASN A 370 -20.64 6.70 -5.86
C ASN A 370 -21.37 7.31 -7.06
N VAL A 371 -20.69 8.06 -7.94
CA VAL A 371 -21.28 8.58 -9.19
C VAL A 371 -21.71 7.43 -10.10
N GLN A 372 -20.95 6.32 -10.10
CA GLN A 372 -21.27 5.14 -10.90
C GLN A 372 -22.42 4.30 -10.33
N LYS A 373 -22.86 4.56 -9.09
CA LYS A 373 -23.98 3.85 -8.47
C LYS A 373 -25.31 4.53 -8.84
N GLY A 374 -26.29 3.73 -9.26
CA GLY A 374 -27.65 4.21 -9.53
C GLY A 374 -28.36 4.75 -8.27
N LEU A 375 -29.52 5.37 -8.46
CA LEU A 375 -30.38 5.83 -7.36
C LEU A 375 -30.93 4.62 -6.58
N THR A 376 -30.31 4.31 -5.44
CA THR A 376 -30.81 3.31 -4.50
C THR A 376 -31.71 3.95 -3.44
N ALA A 377 -32.52 3.15 -2.74
CA ALA A 377 -33.30 3.62 -1.59
C ALA A 377 -32.38 4.23 -0.50
N GLU A 378 -31.21 3.64 -0.29
CA GLU A 378 -30.16 4.18 0.58
C GLU A 378 -29.65 5.54 0.08
N ALA A 379 -29.36 5.68 -1.22
CA ALA A 379 -28.92 6.95 -1.79
C ALA A 379 -29.97 8.06 -1.62
N LEU A 380 -31.26 7.73 -1.76
CA LEU A 380 -32.37 8.66 -1.50
C LEU A 380 -32.46 9.03 -0.02
N ALA A 381 -32.36 8.05 0.88
CA ALA A 381 -32.34 8.28 2.33
C ALA A 381 -31.17 9.18 2.74
N MET A 382 -29.96 8.91 2.22
CA MET A 382 -28.77 9.71 2.47
C MET A 382 -28.86 11.11 1.87
N LYS A 383 -29.49 11.29 0.69
CA LYS A 383 -29.82 12.61 0.14
C LYS A 383 -30.79 13.38 1.04
N GLY A 384 -31.81 12.71 1.57
CA GLY A 384 -32.73 13.29 2.56
C GLY A 384 -31.99 13.71 3.83
N MET A 385 -31.12 12.84 4.35
CA MET A 385 -30.28 13.13 5.51
C MET A 385 -29.36 14.33 5.26
N LYS A 386 -28.71 14.39 4.09
CA LYS A 386 -27.91 15.55 3.67
C LYS A 386 -28.73 16.83 3.69
N PHE A 387 -29.94 16.83 3.11
CA PHE A 387 -30.81 18.02 3.10
C PHE A 387 -31.19 18.49 4.50
N VAL A 388 -31.50 17.55 5.40
CA VAL A 388 -31.84 17.83 6.80
C VAL A 388 -30.62 18.34 7.58
N MET A 389 -29.45 17.73 7.40
CA MET A 389 -28.24 18.07 8.15
C MET A 389 -27.48 19.28 7.59
N ALA A 390 -27.75 19.70 6.35
CA ALA A 390 -27.09 20.85 5.72
C ALA A 390 -27.39 22.18 6.42
N GLU A 391 -28.54 22.29 7.10
CA GLU A 391 -28.97 23.52 7.75
C GLU A 391 -29.37 23.26 9.20
N GLY A 392 -28.87 24.08 10.13
CA GLY A 392 -29.09 23.89 11.56
C GLY A 392 -30.58 23.86 11.95
N TRP A 393 -31.41 24.70 11.33
CA TRP A 393 -32.85 24.78 11.62
C TRP A 393 -33.64 23.57 11.11
N ARG A 394 -33.24 22.96 9.97
CA ARG A 394 -33.87 21.75 9.43
C ARG A 394 -33.58 20.55 10.33
N PHE A 395 -32.34 20.43 10.77
CA PHE A 395 -31.93 19.39 11.71
C PHE A 395 -32.65 19.54 13.06
N GLU A 396 -32.78 20.77 13.57
CA GLU A 396 -33.58 21.05 14.78
C GLU A 396 -35.05 20.67 14.61
N GLY A 397 -35.66 21.04 13.49
CA GLY A 397 -37.04 20.66 13.16
C GLY A 397 -37.22 19.13 13.10
N ALA A 398 -36.29 18.43 12.46
CA ALA A 398 -36.30 16.98 12.38
C ALA A 398 -36.17 16.31 13.76
N LEU A 399 -35.31 16.83 14.65
CA LEU A 399 -35.20 16.34 16.02
C LEU A 399 -36.48 16.57 16.84
N LYS A 400 -37.14 17.72 16.68
CA LYS A 400 -38.43 18.00 17.32
C LYS A 400 -39.53 17.05 16.83
N LEU A 401 -39.60 16.84 15.52
CA LEU A 401 -40.52 15.86 14.92
C LEU A 401 -40.24 14.45 15.42
N ALA A 402 -38.97 14.04 15.49
CA ALA A 402 -38.59 12.73 16.03
C ALA A 402 -38.96 12.61 17.53
N ARG A 403 -38.78 13.66 18.32
CA ARG A 403 -39.16 13.69 19.75
C ARG A 403 -40.67 13.52 19.95
N VAL A 404 -41.49 14.13 19.11
CA VAL A 404 -42.96 13.99 19.17
C VAL A 404 -43.40 12.64 18.59
N GLY A 405 -42.74 12.19 17.52
CA GLY A 405 -43.08 10.97 16.79
C GLY A 405 -42.61 9.66 17.43
N GLN A 406 -41.69 9.69 18.40
CA GLN A 406 -41.18 8.48 19.06
C GLN A 406 -42.21 7.80 19.99
N GLY A 407 -43.28 8.49 20.41
CA GLY A 407 -44.23 8.01 21.44
C GLY A 407 -44.74 6.58 21.24
N PRO A 408 -45.17 6.17 20.03
CA PRO A 408 -45.61 4.80 19.76
C PRO A 408 -44.51 3.73 19.82
N LEU A 409 -43.24 4.12 19.74
CA LEU A 409 -42.07 3.23 19.75
C LEU A 409 -41.44 3.07 21.14
N VAL A 410 -41.75 3.97 22.06
CA VAL A 410 -41.24 3.94 23.43
C VAL A 410 -42.09 3.00 24.29
N ARG A 411 -41.43 2.04 24.94
CA ARG A 411 -42.03 1.14 25.93
C ARG A 411 -41.31 1.34 27.27
N GLY A 412 -41.96 2.01 28.21
CA GLY A 412 -41.30 2.45 29.45
C GLY A 412 -40.25 3.52 29.17
N ASP A 413 -39.02 3.31 29.63
CA ASP A 413 -37.89 4.24 29.44
C ASP A 413 -36.96 3.83 28.28
N ALA A 414 -37.43 2.95 27.39
CA ALA A 414 -36.61 2.40 26.31
C ALA A 414 -37.39 2.19 25.01
N ILE A 415 -36.66 2.21 23.89
CA ILE A 415 -37.11 1.74 22.59
C ILE A 415 -36.48 0.37 22.37
N THR A 416 -37.30 -0.68 22.50
CA THR A 416 -36.84 -2.09 22.47
C THR A 416 -36.93 -2.72 21.08
N SER A 417 -37.63 -2.08 20.14
CA SER A 417 -37.75 -2.57 18.76
C SER A 417 -37.99 -1.44 17.78
N LEU A 418 -37.18 -1.36 16.73
CA LEU A 418 -37.41 -0.47 15.60
C LEU A 418 -37.88 -1.25 14.35
N PRO A 419 -38.75 -0.66 13.51
CA PRO A 419 -39.26 -1.33 12.31
C PRO A 419 -38.21 -1.39 11.18
N GLY A 420 -38.34 -2.40 10.32
CA GLY A 420 -37.56 -2.52 9.08
C GLY A 420 -36.05 -2.64 9.31
N LEU A 421 -35.25 -1.97 8.46
CA LEU A 421 -33.78 -1.99 8.52
C LEU A 421 -33.21 -1.40 9.82
N LEU A 422 -33.98 -0.57 10.53
CA LEU A 422 -33.57 0.01 11.81
C LEU A 422 -33.62 -1.00 12.96
N GLY A 423 -34.37 -2.10 12.81
CA GLY A 423 -34.48 -3.15 13.83
C GLY A 423 -33.14 -3.80 14.19
N GLY A 424 -32.16 -3.80 13.27
CA GLY A 424 -30.80 -4.27 13.56
C GLY A 424 -30.11 -3.53 14.70
N TRP A 425 -30.43 -2.25 14.92
CA TRP A 425 -29.88 -1.44 16.02
C TRP A 425 -30.43 -1.86 17.39
N THR A 426 -31.65 -2.38 17.43
CA THR A 426 -32.32 -2.85 18.66
C THR A 426 -32.13 -4.35 18.93
N GLN A 427 -31.39 -5.09 18.07
CA GLN A 427 -31.13 -6.53 18.28
C GLN A 427 -30.12 -6.82 19.39
N SER A 428 -29.19 -5.90 19.64
CA SER A 428 -28.09 -6.09 20.60
C SER A 428 -28.13 -5.12 21.78
N ARG A 429 -29.00 -4.10 21.74
CA ARG A 429 -29.15 -3.10 22.80
C ARG A 429 -30.52 -2.42 22.70
N ASP A 430 -31.04 -1.97 23.84
CA ASP A 430 -32.15 -1.02 23.86
C ASP A 430 -31.65 0.40 23.58
N LEU A 431 -32.49 1.23 22.94
CA LEU A 431 -32.18 2.64 22.69
C LEU A 431 -32.89 3.54 23.70
N GLN A 432 -32.21 4.59 24.15
CA GLN A 432 -32.82 5.59 25.02
C GLN A 432 -33.77 6.49 24.21
N PRO A 433 -34.97 6.82 24.75
CA PRO A 433 -35.87 7.78 24.13
C PRO A 433 -35.22 9.16 24.07
N LEU A 434 -35.54 9.93 23.04
CA LEU A 434 -35.10 11.31 22.91
C LEU A 434 -35.62 12.13 24.10
N PRO A 435 -34.77 12.94 24.76
CA PRO A 435 -35.13 13.68 25.95
C PRO A 435 -36.21 14.73 25.66
N LYS A 436 -37.01 15.05 26.67
CA LYS A 436 -38.12 16.03 26.59
C LYS A 436 -37.63 17.43 26.22
N GLU A 437 -36.42 17.79 26.65
CA GLU A 437 -35.74 19.05 26.37
C GLU A 437 -34.41 18.77 25.65
N GLY A 438 -34.15 19.48 24.56
CA GLY A 438 -32.88 19.37 23.84
C GLY A 438 -31.82 20.29 24.44
N PHE A 439 -30.54 19.95 24.30
CA PHE A 439 -29.43 20.77 24.81
C PHE A 439 -29.51 22.24 24.38
N ARG A 440 -29.89 22.54 23.12
CA ARG A 440 -30.02 23.91 22.62
C ARG A 440 -31.19 24.68 23.24
N GLU A 441 -32.28 23.99 23.57
CA GLU A 441 -33.46 24.58 24.23
C GLU A 441 -33.11 24.90 25.69
N TRP A 442 -32.50 23.93 26.38
CA TRP A 442 -31.96 24.10 27.72
C TRP A 442 -30.95 25.26 27.79
N TRP A 443 -30.02 25.34 26.83
CA TRP A 443 -29.00 26.38 26.78
C TRP A 443 -29.60 27.78 26.62
N LYS A 444 -30.59 27.93 25.73
CA LYS A 444 -31.32 29.20 25.54
C LYS A 444 -32.12 29.58 26.77
N ARG A 445 -32.80 28.62 27.41
CA ARG A 445 -33.56 28.83 28.65
C ARG A 445 -32.65 29.28 29.80
N ARG A 446 -31.51 28.63 29.98
CA ARG A 446 -30.51 28.98 31.00
C ARG A 446 -29.95 30.40 30.81
N GLY A 447 -29.70 30.81 29.56
CA GLY A 447 -29.23 32.18 29.26
C GLY A 447 -30.29 33.27 29.43
N GLN A 448 -31.55 32.89 29.65
CA GLN A 448 -32.70 33.78 29.86
C GLN A 448 -33.20 33.80 31.31
N GLU A 449 -32.67 32.94 32.19
CA GLU A 449 -32.91 33.07 33.62
C GLU A 449 -32.09 34.27 34.14
N PRO A 450 -32.73 35.35 34.63
CA PRO A 450 -31.99 36.41 35.30
C PRO A 450 -31.30 35.75 36.51
N ALA A 451 -30.01 36.04 36.70
CA ALA A 451 -29.26 35.60 37.86
C ALA A 451 -30.07 35.93 39.12
N ALA A 452 -30.72 34.92 39.70
CA ALA A 452 -31.49 35.09 40.91
C ALA A 452 -30.53 35.62 41.97
N ALA A 453 -30.94 36.74 42.56
CA ALA A 453 -30.23 37.53 43.53
C ALA A 453 -29.37 36.70 44.50
N SER A 454 -28.07 36.95 44.47
CA SER A 454 -27.21 36.76 45.61
C SER A 454 -27.61 37.75 46.71
N GLY A 455 -28.45 37.31 47.63
CA GLY A 455 -28.78 37.93 48.91
C GLY A 455 -29.50 36.87 49.74
N GLU A 456 -29.21 36.58 51.00
CA GLU A 456 -28.56 37.35 52.04
C GLU A 456 -27.69 36.42 52.92
N ALA A 457 -26.75 37.05 53.62
CA ALA A 457 -25.95 36.45 54.67
C ALA A 457 -26.84 35.88 55.79
N ASP A 458 -26.58 34.64 56.18
CA ASP A 458 -26.95 34.16 57.51
C ASP A 458 -25.66 33.84 58.27
N THR A 459 -25.23 34.84 59.04
CA THR A 459 -24.20 34.73 60.06
C THR A 459 -24.87 34.38 61.39
N SER A 460 -24.23 33.46 62.14
CA SER A 460 -24.55 32.95 63.49
C SER A 460 -25.34 31.62 63.47
N SER A 461 -25.00 30.56 64.20
CA SER A 461 -24.15 30.42 65.39
C SER A 461 -23.62 28.99 65.54
N GLU A 462 -22.35 28.89 65.92
CA GLU A 462 -21.80 28.03 66.99
C GLU A 462 -22.01 26.50 67.01
N SER A 463 -20.88 25.81 66.79
CA SER A 463 -20.29 24.77 67.64
C SER A 463 -21.15 23.59 68.14
N LYS A 464 -20.74 22.38 67.73
CA LYS A 464 -20.20 21.33 68.62
C LYS A 464 -19.81 20.07 67.85
N GLU A 465 -18.50 19.80 67.83
CA GLU A 465 -17.88 18.53 68.25
C GLU A 465 -18.64 17.19 68.01
N ARG A 466 -18.06 16.28 67.21
CA ARG A 466 -17.38 15.05 67.69
C ARG A 466 -16.99 14.08 66.58
N VAL A 467 -15.71 13.67 66.66
CA VAL A 467 -15.05 12.39 66.32
C VAL A 467 -15.14 11.89 64.88
#